data_AF-A0A080YVL1-F1
#
_entry.id   AF-A0A080YVL1-F1
#
_cell.length_a   1.000
_cell.length_b   1.000
_cell.length_c   1.000
_cell.angle_alpha   90.00
_cell.angle_beta   90.00
_cell.angle_gamma   90.00
#
_symmetry.space_group_name_H-M   'P 1'
#
loop_
_entity.id
_entity.type
_entity.pdbx_description
1 polymer ?
#
loop_
_entity_poly.entity_id
_entity_poly.type
_entity_poly.pdbx_seq_one_letter_code
_entity_poly.pdbx_strand_id
1 'polypeptide(L)'
;EHGPPLNFETAMKLTMEYRQVEIALWVSETDRVQIVIEALQDKSIQNEVAWILTRTRFEDPSSKRRICDAIQHAPESTALWFEDHLSDFEECKWIFPSRKRRHSEMESMS
;
A
#
# COMPACT_ATOMS: atom_id res chain seq x y z
N GLU A 1 -5.74 23.18 15.38
CA GLU A 1 -4.40 22.64 15.07
C GLU A 1 -4.16 21.41 15.94
N HIS A 2 -3.77 20.27 15.35
CA HIS A 2 -3.71 18.97 16.02
C HIS A 2 -2.31 18.60 16.55
N GLY A 3 -1.59 19.57 17.11
CA GLY A 3 -0.24 19.34 17.65
C GLY A 3 0.79 18.93 16.58
N PRO A 4 2.04 18.66 16.99
CA PRO A 4 3.03 18.09 16.10
C PRO A 4 2.60 16.68 15.65
N PRO A 5 2.92 16.26 14.40
CA PRO A 5 2.67 14.91 13.93
C PRO A 5 3.28 13.88 14.88
N LEU A 6 2.61 12.74 15.02
CA LEU A 6 3.17 11.62 15.77
C LEU A 6 4.48 11.17 15.09
N ASN A 7 5.52 10.91 15.88
CA ASN A 7 6.77 10.41 15.31
C ASN A 7 6.59 8.99 14.72
N PHE A 8 7.42 8.67 13.75
CA PHE A 8 7.38 7.39 13.02
C PHE A 8 7.41 6.17 13.94
N GLU A 9 8.32 6.11 14.91
CA GLU A 9 8.48 4.94 15.79
C GLU A 9 7.21 4.66 16.60
N THR A 10 6.57 5.71 17.11
CA THR A 10 5.32 5.58 17.86
C THR A 10 4.17 5.17 16.95
N ALA A 11 4.09 5.74 15.74
CA ALA A 11 3.07 5.39 14.76
C ALA A 11 3.19 3.95 14.26
N MET A 12 4.42 3.51 13.99
CA MET A 12 4.72 2.13 13.61
C MET A 12 4.28 1.18 14.72
N LYS A 13 4.68 1.45 15.97
CA LYS A 13 4.30 0.62 17.11
C LYS A 13 2.78 0.51 17.27
N LEU A 14 2.08 1.64 17.22
CA LEU A 14 0.61 1.67 17.35
C LEU A 14 -0.08 0.94 16.20
N THR A 15 0.43 1.06 14.97
CA THR A 15 -0.12 0.34 13.81
C THR A 15 0.17 -1.15 13.91
N MET A 16 1.42 -1.53 14.14
CA MET A 16 1.89 -2.92 14.04
C MET A 16 1.50 -3.78 15.23
N GLU A 17 1.66 -3.27 16.45
CA GLU A 17 1.40 -4.05 17.67
C GLU A 17 -0.05 -3.89 18.16
N TYR A 18 -0.61 -2.68 18.04
CA TYR A 18 -1.92 -2.34 18.62
C TYR A 18 -3.05 -2.21 17.58
N ARG A 19 -2.74 -2.41 16.29
CA ARG A 19 -3.69 -2.34 15.16
C ARG A 19 -4.48 -1.02 15.09
N GLN A 20 -3.88 0.07 15.60
CA GLN A 20 -4.50 1.41 15.62
C GLN A 20 -4.27 2.13 14.30
N VAL A 21 -4.90 1.65 13.23
CA VAL A 21 -4.67 2.13 11.86
C VAL A 21 -5.09 3.57 11.63
N GLU A 22 -6.01 4.12 12.42
CA GLU A 22 -6.39 5.53 12.33
C GLU A 22 -5.19 6.46 12.57
N ILE A 23 -4.14 5.97 13.25
CA ILE A 23 -2.92 6.75 13.48
C ILE A 23 -2.26 7.22 12.17
N ALA A 24 -2.47 6.50 11.07
CA ALA A 24 -1.96 6.87 9.76
C ALA A 24 -2.49 8.24 9.28
N LEU A 25 -3.67 8.67 9.75
CA LEU A 25 -4.25 9.98 9.42
C LEU A 25 -3.49 11.16 10.04
N TRP A 26 -2.69 10.91 11.08
CA TRP A 26 -2.00 11.95 11.85
C TRP A 26 -0.47 11.96 11.67
N VAL A 27 0.04 11.17 10.71
CA VAL A 27 1.48 11.15 10.37
C VAL A 27 1.72 11.71 8.97
N SER A 28 2.99 11.99 8.66
CA SER A 28 3.38 12.45 7.33
C SER A 28 3.13 11.37 6.28
N GLU A 29 3.01 11.76 5.01
CA GLU A 29 2.91 10.78 3.92
C GLU A 29 4.13 9.86 3.87
N THR A 30 5.34 10.41 4.08
CA THR A 30 6.59 9.64 4.15
C THR A 30 6.52 8.54 5.20
N ASP A 31 6.00 8.86 6.40
CA ASP A 31 5.86 7.88 7.48
C ASP A 31 4.79 6.84 7.14
N ARG A 32 3.65 7.24 6.57
CA ARG A 32 2.63 6.30 6.08
C ARG A 32 3.20 5.31 5.06
N VAL A 33 3.99 5.80 4.10
CA VAL A 33 4.63 4.94 3.09
C VAL A 33 5.54 3.93 3.77
N GLN A 34 6.36 4.37 4.72
CA GLN A 34 7.27 3.49 5.43
C GLN A 34 6.53 2.43 6.27
N ILE A 35 5.44 2.83 6.96
CA ILE A 35 4.53 1.91 7.66
C ILE A 35 3.98 0.85 6.72
N VAL A 36 3.43 1.24 5.57
CA VAL A 36 2.89 0.30 4.58
C VAL A 36 3.97 -0.68 4.13
N ILE A 37 5.16 -0.21 3.77
CA ILE A 37 6.24 -1.05 3.25
C ILE A 37 6.71 -2.08 4.30
N GLU A 38 6.87 -1.67 5.55
CA GLU A 38 7.27 -2.59 6.62
C GLU A 38 6.15 -3.59 6.94
N ALA A 39 4.90 -3.12 6.98
CA ALA A 39 3.74 -3.96 7.26
C ALA A 39 3.48 -5.03 6.20
N LEU A 40 3.86 -4.81 4.93
CA LEU A 40 3.74 -5.81 3.86
C LEU A 40 4.55 -7.09 4.12
N GLN A 41 5.54 -7.05 5.02
CA GLN A 41 6.34 -8.20 5.43
C GLN A 41 5.59 -9.13 6.41
N ASP A 42 4.53 -8.64 7.06
CA ASP A 42 3.72 -9.40 8.00
C ASP A 42 2.33 -9.69 7.43
N LYS A 43 2.02 -10.98 7.23
CA LYS A 43 0.70 -11.39 6.73
C LYS A 43 -0.42 -11.11 7.74
N SER A 44 -0.12 -11.00 9.04
CA SER A 44 -1.11 -10.80 10.10
C SER A 44 -1.74 -9.40 10.09
N ILE A 45 -1.18 -8.47 9.28
CA ILE A 45 -1.55 -7.05 9.25
C ILE A 45 -2.04 -6.57 7.86
N GLN A 46 -2.36 -7.49 6.95
CA GLN A 46 -2.80 -7.15 5.59
C GLN A 46 -4.07 -6.30 5.55
N ASN A 47 -5.02 -6.56 6.45
CA ASN A 47 -6.27 -5.80 6.55
C ASN A 47 -6.01 -4.34 6.95
N GLU A 48 -5.08 -4.14 7.87
CA GLU A 48 -4.67 -2.84 8.36
C GLU A 48 -3.94 -2.05 7.25
N VAL A 49 -3.08 -2.70 6.48
CA VAL A 49 -2.44 -2.10 5.30
C VAL A 49 -3.50 -1.70 4.26
N ALA A 50 -4.45 -2.58 3.97
CA ALA A 50 -5.56 -2.28 3.05
C ALA A 50 -6.39 -1.08 3.56
N TRP A 51 -6.62 -1.00 4.87
CA TRP A 51 -7.29 0.16 5.47
C TRP A 51 -6.52 1.45 5.22
N ILE A 52 -5.20 1.46 5.46
CA ILE A 52 -4.36 2.65 5.23
C ILE A 52 -4.41 3.06 3.75
N LEU A 53 -4.28 2.10 2.83
CA LEU A 53 -4.30 2.35 1.39
C LEU A 53 -5.65 2.91 0.89
N THR A 54 -6.77 2.46 1.48
CA THR A 54 -8.12 2.89 1.08
C THR A 54 -8.61 4.16 1.78
N ARG A 55 -8.06 4.49 2.96
CA ARG A 55 -8.54 5.60 3.80
C ARG A 55 -7.60 6.79 3.89
N THR A 56 -6.39 6.69 3.36
CA THR A 56 -5.41 7.79 3.36
C THR A 56 -5.02 8.19 1.95
N ARG A 57 -4.57 9.44 1.79
CA ARG A 57 -4.07 9.95 0.51
C ARG A 57 -2.56 9.80 0.42
N PHE A 58 -2.13 9.42 -0.78
CA PHE A 58 -0.75 9.47 -1.24
C PHE A 58 -0.73 10.39 -2.46
N GLU A 59 -0.17 11.58 -2.33
CA GLU A 59 -0.15 12.60 -3.38
C GLU A 59 1.17 12.57 -4.16
N ASP A 60 2.28 12.23 -3.50
CA ASP A 60 3.59 12.17 -4.12
C ASP A 60 3.69 10.95 -5.06
N PRO A 61 4.01 11.14 -6.36
CA PRO A 61 4.24 10.04 -7.30
C PRO A 61 5.33 9.05 -6.83
N SER A 62 6.33 9.52 -6.09
CA SER A 62 7.40 8.68 -5.54
C SER A 62 6.87 7.77 -4.42
N SER A 63 5.99 8.27 -3.55
CA SER A 63 5.26 7.46 -2.55
C SER A 63 4.49 6.32 -3.21
N LYS A 64 3.70 6.65 -4.23
CA LYS A 64 2.93 5.66 -5.00
C LYS A 64 3.83 4.59 -5.60
N ARG A 65 4.91 5.01 -6.29
CA ARG A 65 5.86 4.08 -6.90
C ARG A 65 6.47 3.13 -5.85
N ARG A 66 6.92 3.66 -4.72
CA ARG A 66 7.51 2.84 -3.63
C ARG A 66 6.51 1.81 -3.11
N ILE A 67 5.24 2.16 -2.94
CA ILE A 67 4.19 1.24 -2.50
C ILE A 67 3.92 0.17 -3.56
N CYS A 68 3.76 0.57 -4.84
CA CYS A 68 3.59 -0.37 -5.95
C CYS A 68 4.74 -1.38 -6.00
N ASP A 69 5.98 -0.89 -5.93
CA ASP A 69 7.17 -1.73 -5.97
C ASP A 69 7.18 -2.68 -4.77
N ALA A 70 6.86 -2.21 -3.56
CA ALA A 70 6.82 -3.06 -2.37
C ALA A 70 5.75 -4.16 -2.45
N ILE A 71 4.55 -3.85 -2.96
CA ILE A 71 3.49 -4.86 -3.17
C ILE A 71 3.91 -5.89 -4.23
N GLN A 72 4.54 -5.44 -5.32
CA GLN A 72 5.02 -6.33 -6.39
C GLN A 72 6.15 -7.28 -5.92
N HIS A 73 6.98 -6.84 -4.96
CA HIS A 73 8.07 -7.65 -4.40
C HIS A 73 7.67 -8.41 -3.13
N ALA A 74 6.44 -8.23 -2.64
CA ALA A 74 5.90 -9.03 -1.54
C ALA A 74 5.74 -10.50 -1.95
N PRO A 75 5.59 -11.45 -1.01
CA PRO A 75 5.26 -12.83 -1.34
C PRO A 75 4.04 -12.89 -2.28
N GLU A 76 4.05 -13.78 -3.27
CA GLU A 76 2.99 -13.85 -4.31
C GLU A 76 1.58 -13.90 -3.71
N SER A 77 1.39 -14.69 -2.65
CA SER A 77 0.11 -14.76 -1.93
C SER A 77 -0.35 -13.40 -1.37
N THR A 78 0.59 -12.57 -0.93
CA THR A 78 0.31 -11.23 -0.39
C THR A 78 -0.04 -10.29 -1.53
N ALA A 79 0.74 -10.29 -2.62
CA ALA A 79 0.49 -9.45 -3.79
C ALA A 79 -0.88 -9.76 -4.42
N LEU A 80 -1.22 -11.05 -4.60
CA LEU A 80 -2.52 -11.47 -5.12
C LEU A 80 -3.67 -11.10 -4.18
N TRP A 81 -3.46 -11.21 -2.87
CA TRP A 81 -4.47 -10.79 -1.89
C TRP A 81 -4.78 -9.30 -2.03
N PHE A 82 -3.75 -8.44 -2.12
CA PHE A 82 -3.99 -7.01 -2.34
C PHE A 82 -4.60 -6.70 -3.71
N GLU A 83 -4.21 -7.41 -4.77
CA GLU A 83 -4.80 -7.25 -6.11
C GLU A 83 -6.30 -7.54 -6.06
N ASP A 84 -6.72 -8.65 -5.46
CA ASP A 84 -8.12 -9.03 -5.29
C ASP A 84 -8.87 -8.02 -4.39
N HIS A 85 -8.34 -7.77 -3.19
CA HIS A 85 -9.04 -7.01 -2.15
C HIS A 85 -9.15 -5.50 -2.45
N LEU A 86 -8.19 -4.93 -3.17
CA LEU A 86 -8.16 -3.49 -3.48
C LEU A 86 -8.67 -3.17 -4.90
N SER A 87 -8.96 -4.17 -5.72
CA SER A 87 -9.37 -3.98 -7.11
C SER A 87 -10.62 -3.12 -7.27
N ASP A 88 -11.56 -3.17 -6.31
CA ASP A 88 -12.82 -2.42 -6.35
C ASP A 88 -12.70 -0.99 -5.81
N PHE A 89 -11.58 -0.62 -5.19
CA PHE A 89 -11.37 0.70 -4.60
C PHE A 89 -10.73 1.65 -5.62
N GLU A 90 -11.46 2.71 -6.00
CA GLU A 90 -10.99 3.69 -6.99
C GLU A 90 -9.72 4.39 -6.52
N GLU A 91 -9.62 4.65 -5.21
CA GLU A 91 -8.47 5.24 -4.55
C GLU A 91 -7.20 4.38 -4.69
N CYS A 92 -7.33 3.09 -5.00
CA CYS A 92 -6.25 2.12 -5.10
C CYS A 92 -5.91 1.71 -6.55
N LYS A 93 -6.61 2.21 -7.57
CA LYS A 93 -6.37 1.82 -8.98
C LYS A 93 -4.95 2.08 -9.49
N TRP A 94 -4.24 3.02 -8.87
CA TRP A 94 -2.85 3.33 -9.20
C TRP A 94 -1.87 2.23 -8.74
N ILE A 95 -2.27 1.35 -7.82
CA ILE A 95 -1.44 0.26 -7.30
C ILE A 95 -1.27 -0.84 -8.36
N PHE A 96 -2.36 -1.17 -9.05
CA PHE A 96 -2.43 -2.20 -10.08
C PHE A 96 -2.71 -1.54 -11.44
N PRO A 97 -1.73 -0.88 -12.06
CA PRO A 97 -1.91 -0.36 -13.40
C PRO A 97 -2.36 -1.53 -14.27
N SER A 98 -3.54 -1.41 -14.90
CA SER A 98 -4.19 -2.48 -15.64
C SER A 98 -3.13 -3.24 -16.42
N ARG A 99 -2.96 -4.54 -16.15
CA ARG A 99 -2.09 -5.39 -16.97
C ARG A 99 -2.63 -5.29 -18.39
N LYS A 100 -2.17 -4.33 -19.19
CA LYS A 100 -2.43 -4.34 -20.63
C LYS A 100 -1.87 -5.67 -21.08
N ARG A 101 -2.78 -6.54 -21.48
CA ARG A 101 -2.53 -7.89 -21.97
C ARG A 101 -1.26 -7.86 -22.81
N ARG A 102 -0.17 -8.46 -22.33
CA ARG A 102 0.97 -8.83 -23.18
C ARG A 102 0.56 -10.04 -24.04
N HIS A 103 -0.49 -9.87 -24.84
CA HIS A 103 -1.02 -10.83 -25.80
C HIS A 103 -1.21 -10.13 -27.14
N SER A 104 -0.19 -9.39 -27.60
CA SER A 104 -0.19 -8.78 -28.93
C SER A 104 1.21 -8.61 -29.53
N GLU A 105 2.16 -9.48 -29.16
CA GLU A 105 3.49 -9.57 -29.81
C GLU A 105 3.91 -11.01 -30.14
N MET A 106 2.94 -11.94 -30.28
CA MET A 106 3.22 -13.31 -30.74
C MET A 106 2.19 -13.85 -31.73
N GLU A 107 1.50 -12.95 -32.45
CA GLU A 107 0.61 -13.29 -33.58
C GLU A 107 0.96 -12.47 -34.84
N SER A 108 2.26 -12.19 -35.05
CA SER A 108 2.74 -11.58 -36.31
C SER A 108 3.91 -12.33 -36.93
N MET A 109 4.10 -13.60 -36.54
CA MET A 109 5.06 -14.51 -37.18
C MET A 109 4.42 -15.89 -37.33
N SER A 110 3.43 -16.01 -38.21
CA SER A 110 2.97 -17.27 -38.79
C SER A 110 2.49 -17.01 -40.21
#